data_AF-A0A1H7FZC2-F1
#
_entry.id   AF-A0A1H7FZC2-F1
#
_cell.length_a   1.000
_cell.length_b   1.000
_cell.length_c   1.000
_cell.angle_alpha   90.00
_cell.angle_beta   90.00
_cell.angle_gamma   90.00
#
_symmetry.space_group_name_H-M   'P 1'
#
loop_
_entity.id
_entity.type
_entity.pdbx_description
1 polymer ?
#
loop_
_entity_poly.entity_id
_entity_poly.type
_entity_poly.pdbx_seq_one_letter_code
_entity_poly.pdbx_strand_id
1 'polypeptide(L)'
;MIHRLVDIFKTGKLVHKLFSAIGIIAYYIIWVRVWFSLTMFILQKVADYIDAAFPMIVLGTILIPLMVFGPFYVYQLQDIGPSYTKRNDILSSNGQEVFTEEFGKLPHFDKMLGRSHIVKVLKNEKFHNYTTRNGTKLKHIKISDSDKWICILGGYLPVDLICGYNKSHNALYTMDGIAIILPEKARKDTISSEIETFFEERGSYYTQVPPRAGTEFNTAIRRDRSELSKADWGRARYLWEKAMVSREDSYWKNNSKAHKYRPVSKEKGIDTTIFERVLSDKEIERTATAVRNKKVDLSFYLDFKVYKNEYCVCNAVELLDNLHYLNSSEGIDFLFDCLCDVDEAYFTMAIELLKKYPRKSLEEKLEIYSKNAYDSGDAQKLAGMMYLAKEIEYEIPFIKLLKGEETDPAGFEINEAALYGSEQAQQFVMTKPGA
;
A
#
# COMPACT_ATOMS: atom_id res chain seq x y z
N MET A 1 -38.51 2.81 13.18
CA MET A 1 -37.95 4.19 13.14
C MET A 1 -36.94 4.38 12.01
N ILE A 2 -35.98 3.45 11.82
CA ILE A 2 -34.97 3.50 10.74
C ILE A 2 -35.58 3.41 9.33
N HIS A 3 -36.61 2.57 9.12
CA HIS A 3 -37.31 2.51 7.83
C HIS A 3 -37.98 3.83 7.42
N ARG A 4 -38.56 4.58 8.38
CA ARG A 4 -39.13 5.91 8.11
C ARG A 4 -38.07 6.94 7.74
N LEU A 5 -36.86 6.87 8.30
CA LEU A 5 -35.74 7.75 7.95
C LEU A 5 -35.19 7.47 6.54
N VAL A 6 -35.15 6.21 6.11
CA VAL A 6 -34.73 5.82 4.75
C VAL A 6 -35.76 6.28 3.71
N ASP A 7 -37.05 6.21 4.02
CA ASP A 7 -38.11 6.70 3.14
C ASP A 7 -38.12 8.23 3.01
N ILE A 8 -37.83 8.96 4.10
CA ILE A 8 -37.65 10.42 4.10
C ILE A 8 -36.41 10.83 3.27
N PHE A 9 -35.30 10.10 3.36
CA PHE A 9 -34.10 10.36 2.54
C PHE A 9 -34.32 10.06 1.05
N LYS A 10 -35.08 9.00 0.73
CA LYS A 10 -35.46 8.67 -0.66
C LYS A 10 -36.41 9.71 -1.24
N THR A 11 -37.42 10.14 -0.49
CA THR A 11 -38.32 11.22 -0.93
C THR A 11 -37.58 12.55 -1.06
N GLY A 12 -36.66 12.89 -0.16
CA GLY A 12 -35.83 14.09 -0.28
C GLY A 12 -34.95 14.14 -1.54
N LYS A 13 -34.31 13.01 -1.90
CA LYS A 13 -33.56 12.90 -3.17
C LYS A 13 -34.47 12.98 -4.40
N LEU A 14 -35.67 12.42 -4.33
CA LEU A 14 -36.62 12.41 -5.43
C LEU A 14 -37.22 13.81 -5.66
N VAL A 15 -37.53 14.52 -4.57
CA VAL A 15 -37.98 15.91 -4.57
C VAL A 15 -36.87 16.83 -5.11
N HIS A 16 -35.62 16.66 -4.69
CA HIS A 16 -34.50 17.45 -5.23
C HIS A 16 -34.27 17.20 -6.74
N LYS A 17 -34.41 15.95 -7.20
CA LYS A 17 -34.36 15.64 -8.65
C LYS A 17 -35.53 16.28 -9.40
N LEU A 18 -36.73 16.28 -8.83
CA LEU A 18 -37.91 16.91 -9.43
C LEU A 18 -37.74 18.44 -9.54
N PHE A 19 -37.29 19.09 -8.47
CA PHE A 19 -37.01 20.54 -8.47
C PHE A 19 -35.87 20.92 -9.43
N SER A 20 -34.83 20.09 -9.51
CA SER A 20 -33.76 20.29 -10.49
C SER A 20 -34.27 20.15 -11.92
N ALA A 21 -35.11 19.16 -12.20
CA ALA A 21 -35.72 18.99 -13.53
C ALA A 21 -36.66 20.15 -13.89
N ILE A 22 -37.48 20.62 -12.95
CA ILE A 22 -38.35 21.79 -13.15
C ILE A 22 -37.52 23.06 -13.36
N GLY A 23 -36.43 23.24 -12.62
CA GLY A 23 -35.50 24.37 -12.80
C GLY A 23 -34.83 24.38 -14.18
N ILE A 24 -34.42 23.21 -14.68
CA ILE A 24 -33.87 23.05 -16.02
C ILE A 24 -34.92 23.35 -17.09
N ILE A 25 -36.15 22.86 -16.93
CA ILE A 25 -37.26 23.12 -17.85
C ILE A 25 -37.59 24.63 -17.87
N ALA A 26 -37.67 25.27 -16.71
CA ALA A 26 -37.94 26.70 -16.60
C ALA A 26 -36.82 27.54 -17.23
N TYR A 27 -35.56 27.18 -16.98
CA TYR A 27 -34.40 27.80 -17.63
C TYR A 27 -34.48 27.65 -19.15
N TYR A 28 -34.82 26.45 -19.66
CA TYR A 28 -34.96 26.19 -21.09
C TYR A 28 -36.08 27.03 -21.72
N ILE A 29 -37.25 27.13 -21.07
CA ILE A 29 -38.36 27.96 -21.56
C ILE A 29 -37.96 29.44 -21.65
N ILE A 30 -37.27 29.95 -20.63
CA ILE A 30 -36.77 31.34 -20.62
C ILE A 30 -35.73 31.54 -21.72
N TRP A 31 -34.78 30.61 -21.84
CA TRP A 31 -33.70 30.67 -22.82
C TRP A 31 -34.24 30.64 -24.26
N VAL A 32 -35.16 29.73 -24.57
CA VAL A 32 -35.82 29.65 -25.89
C VAL A 32 -36.58 30.94 -26.21
N ARG A 33 -37.30 31.52 -25.23
CA ARG A 33 -38.01 32.79 -25.45
C ARG A 33 -37.05 33.94 -25.74
N VAL A 34 -35.98 34.09 -24.97
CA VAL A 34 -34.99 35.17 -25.15
C VAL A 34 -34.33 35.05 -26.52
N TRP A 35 -33.89 33.86 -26.89
CA TRP A 35 -33.22 33.64 -28.18
C TRP A 35 -34.18 33.79 -29.36
N PHE A 36 -35.41 33.28 -29.27
CA PHE A 36 -36.42 33.49 -30.30
C PHE A 36 -36.71 34.98 -30.53
N SER A 37 -36.89 35.75 -29.45
CA SER A 37 -37.10 37.21 -29.55
C SER A 37 -35.89 37.93 -30.16
N LEU A 38 -34.66 37.54 -29.79
CA LEU A 38 -33.44 38.11 -30.34
C LEU A 38 -33.29 37.78 -31.84
N THR A 39 -33.57 36.55 -32.24
CA THR A 39 -33.50 36.13 -33.64
C THR A 39 -34.55 36.86 -34.49
N MET A 40 -35.79 37.01 -33.99
CA MET A 40 -36.83 37.78 -34.68
C MET A 40 -36.46 39.26 -34.82
N PHE A 41 -35.83 39.86 -33.81
CA PHE A 41 -35.34 41.23 -33.87
C PHE A 41 -34.25 41.41 -34.93
N ILE A 42 -33.27 40.49 -34.98
CA ILE A 42 -32.20 40.50 -35.99
C ILE A 42 -32.77 40.30 -37.39
N LEU A 43 -33.68 39.33 -37.56
CA LEU A 43 -34.38 39.08 -38.82
C LEU A 43 -35.12 40.32 -39.32
N GLN A 44 -35.83 41.03 -38.44
CA GLN A 44 -36.53 42.25 -38.81
C GLN A 44 -35.55 43.35 -39.25
N LYS A 45 -34.42 43.52 -38.55
CA LYS A 45 -33.39 44.49 -38.94
C LYS A 45 -32.68 44.15 -40.26
N VAL A 46 -32.53 42.87 -40.58
CA VAL A 46 -31.94 42.42 -41.84
C VAL A 46 -32.94 42.54 -42.99
N ALA A 47 -34.22 42.26 -42.75
CA ALA A 47 -35.29 42.45 -43.73
C ALA A 47 -35.43 43.91 -44.17
N ASP A 48 -35.28 44.86 -43.24
CA ASP A 48 -35.29 46.30 -43.55
C ASP A 48 -34.09 46.73 -44.43
N TYR A 49 -33.04 45.91 -44.53
CA TYR A 49 -31.78 46.25 -45.20
C TYR A 49 -31.55 45.50 -46.52
N ILE A 50 -32.24 44.39 -46.75
CA ILE A 50 -32.07 43.53 -47.93
C ILE A 50 -33.44 43.23 -48.54
N ASP A 51 -33.71 43.83 -49.69
CA ASP A 51 -34.96 43.71 -50.44
C ASP A 51 -35.05 42.36 -51.20
N ALA A 52 -34.83 41.26 -50.47
CA ALA A 52 -34.88 39.91 -51.03
C ALA A 52 -35.47 38.94 -50.00
N ALA A 53 -36.61 38.33 -50.35
CA ALA A 53 -37.29 37.32 -49.53
C ALA A 53 -36.44 36.04 -49.30
N PHE A 54 -35.42 35.81 -50.14
CA PHE A 54 -34.62 34.58 -50.14
C PHE A 54 -33.67 34.44 -48.92
N PRO A 55 -32.85 35.45 -48.54
CA PRO A 55 -32.02 35.37 -47.32
C PRO A 55 -32.83 35.25 -46.03
N MET A 56 -34.05 35.79 -45.97
CA MET A 56 -34.94 35.66 -44.80
C MET A 56 -35.45 34.23 -44.61
N ILE A 57 -35.71 33.50 -45.69
CA ILE A 57 -36.10 32.08 -45.63
C ILE A 57 -34.92 31.23 -45.14
N VAL A 58 -33.71 31.48 -45.63
CA VAL A 58 -32.49 30.74 -45.21
C VAL A 58 -32.14 31.03 -43.75
N LEU A 59 -32.21 32.30 -43.30
CA LEU A 59 -32.01 32.64 -41.90
C LEU A 59 -33.12 32.04 -40.99
N GLY A 60 -34.39 32.12 -41.39
CA GLY A 60 -35.50 31.62 -40.59
C GLY A 60 -35.53 30.09 -40.48
N THR A 61 -35.17 29.37 -41.54
CA THR A 61 -35.26 27.90 -41.58
C THR A 61 -34.02 27.20 -41.06
N ILE A 62 -32.84 27.84 -41.06
CA ILE A 62 -31.59 27.20 -40.60
C ILE A 62 -31.18 27.70 -39.23
N LEU A 63 -31.16 29.02 -38.97
CA LEU A 63 -30.66 29.56 -37.70
C LEU A 63 -31.64 29.36 -36.55
N ILE A 64 -32.95 29.42 -36.77
CA ILE A 64 -33.94 29.20 -35.70
C ILE A 64 -33.85 27.77 -35.17
N PRO A 65 -33.82 26.71 -36.01
CA PRO A 65 -33.62 25.36 -35.50
C PRO A 65 -32.26 25.14 -34.84
N LEU A 66 -31.18 25.74 -35.37
CA LEU A 66 -29.84 25.60 -34.79
C LEU A 66 -29.72 26.29 -33.42
N MET A 67 -30.37 27.44 -33.22
CA MET A 67 -30.35 28.11 -31.92
C MET A 67 -31.32 27.47 -30.92
N VAL A 68 -32.51 27.05 -31.33
CA VAL A 68 -33.52 26.47 -30.42
C VAL A 68 -33.20 25.01 -30.07
N PHE A 69 -32.79 24.21 -31.06
CA PHE A 69 -32.49 22.79 -30.89
C PHE A 69 -31.00 22.48 -30.78
N GLY A 70 -30.09 23.39 -31.16
CA GLY A 70 -28.64 23.16 -31.01
C GLY A 70 -28.21 22.87 -29.58
N PRO A 71 -28.64 23.64 -28.55
CA PRO A 71 -28.35 23.31 -27.16
C PRO A 71 -29.02 22.02 -26.69
N PHE A 72 -30.20 21.67 -27.23
CA PHE A 72 -30.85 20.39 -26.95
C PHE A 72 -30.08 19.22 -27.57
N TYR A 73 -29.52 19.41 -28.78
CA TYR A 73 -28.61 18.46 -29.42
C TYR A 73 -27.29 18.36 -28.66
N VAL A 74 -26.72 19.47 -28.18
CA VAL A 74 -25.50 19.47 -27.35
C VAL A 74 -25.75 18.82 -25.98
N TYR A 75 -26.92 19.04 -25.38
CA TYR A 75 -27.34 18.42 -24.12
C TYR A 75 -27.63 16.93 -24.29
N GLN A 76 -28.34 16.53 -25.36
CA GLN A 76 -28.48 15.12 -25.71
C GLN A 76 -27.15 14.49 -26.10
N LEU A 77 -26.21 15.21 -26.74
CA LEU A 77 -24.85 14.73 -26.98
C LEU A 77 -23.99 14.71 -25.70
N GLN A 78 -24.37 15.40 -24.62
CA GLN A 78 -23.78 15.20 -23.30
C GLN A 78 -24.27 13.90 -22.63
N ASP A 79 -25.48 13.42 -22.97
CA ASP A 79 -26.05 12.14 -22.52
C ASP A 79 -25.85 10.97 -23.51
N ILE A 80 -25.52 11.25 -24.79
CA ILE A 80 -25.25 10.29 -25.89
C ILE A 80 -23.77 10.29 -26.29
N GLY A 81 -22.96 11.22 -25.76
CA GLY A 81 -21.55 10.94 -25.59
C GLY A 81 -21.46 9.60 -24.87
N PRO A 82 -20.54 8.68 -25.26
CA PRO A 82 -20.30 7.51 -24.44
C PRO A 82 -20.21 8.02 -23.00
N SER A 83 -20.88 7.35 -22.06
CA SER A 83 -20.47 7.46 -20.67
C SER A 83 -18.99 7.09 -20.66
N TYR A 84 -18.13 8.10 -20.84
CA TYR A 84 -16.70 8.03 -20.68
C TYR A 84 -16.44 8.04 -19.17
N THR A 85 -17.16 7.21 -18.40
CA THR A 85 -16.42 6.13 -17.74
C THR A 85 -15.73 5.35 -18.85
N LYS A 86 -14.63 5.89 -19.36
CA LYS A 86 -13.60 5.07 -19.97
C LYS A 86 -13.37 4.04 -18.87
N ARG A 87 -13.84 2.80 -19.07
CA ARG A 87 -13.08 1.68 -18.54
C ARG A 87 -11.71 1.97 -19.12
N ASN A 88 -10.86 2.59 -18.32
CA ASN A 88 -9.45 2.59 -18.61
C ASN A 88 -9.20 1.10 -18.59
N ASP A 89 -9.08 0.50 -19.77
CA ASP A 89 -8.64 -0.88 -19.89
C ASP A 89 -7.22 -0.85 -19.34
N ILE A 90 -7.12 -0.94 -18.02
CA ILE A 90 -5.86 -1.11 -17.32
C ILE A 90 -5.49 -2.51 -17.71
N LEU A 91 -4.59 -2.60 -18.66
CA LEU A 91 -4.03 -3.87 -19.05
C LEU A 91 -2.90 -4.18 -18.08
N SER A 92 -2.89 -5.42 -17.60
CA SER A 92 -1.72 -5.99 -16.96
C SER A 92 -0.58 -6.10 -17.97
N SER A 93 0.62 -6.40 -17.51
CA SER A 93 1.80 -6.34 -18.39
C SER A 93 1.81 -7.38 -19.53
N ASN A 94 0.90 -8.36 -19.51
CA ASN A 94 0.72 -9.34 -20.58
C ASN A 94 -0.46 -8.98 -21.51
N GLY A 95 -1.07 -7.80 -21.36
CA GLY A 95 -2.18 -7.35 -22.17
C GLY A 95 -3.57 -7.84 -21.73
N GLN A 96 -3.70 -8.48 -20.55
CA GLN A 96 -5.00 -8.89 -20.01
C GLN A 96 -5.68 -7.76 -19.23
N GLU A 97 -7.00 -7.62 -19.37
CA GLU A 97 -7.81 -6.68 -18.57
C GLU A 97 -7.65 -6.94 -17.07
N VAL A 98 -7.41 -5.86 -16.32
CA VAL A 98 -7.33 -5.86 -14.87
C VAL A 98 -8.69 -5.46 -14.29
N PHE A 99 -9.14 -6.20 -13.28
CA PHE A 99 -10.34 -5.84 -12.52
C PHE A 99 -10.11 -4.53 -11.77
N THR A 100 -11.04 -3.58 -11.92
CA THR A 100 -10.96 -2.26 -11.31
C THR A 100 -11.99 -2.09 -10.20
N GLU A 101 -11.61 -1.45 -9.10
CA GLU A 101 -12.51 -1.04 -8.02
C GLU A 101 -12.45 0.47 -7.75
N GLU A 102 -13.59 1.05 -7.36
CA GLU A 102 -13.70 2.48 -7.04
C GLU A 102 -13.05 2.82 -5.69
N PHE A 103 -12.49 4.03 -5.59
CA PHE A 103 -11.97 4.54 -4.34
C PHE A 103 -13.08 4.83 -3.33
N GLY A 104 -12.92 4.30 -2.12
CA GLY A 104 -13.80 4.56 -0.98
C GLY A 104 -13.01 4.79 0.31
N LYS A 105 -13.70 4.70 1.45
CA LYS A 105 -13.04 4.78 2.76
C LYS A 105 -12.14 3.56 3.03
N LEU A 106 -12.54 2.39 2.54
CA LEU A 106 -11.82 1.11 2.64
C LEU A 106 -11.89 0.43 1.27
N PRO A 107 -11.14 0.92 0.27
CA PRO A 107 -11.27 0.47 -1.10
C PRO A 107 -10.87 -1.00 -1.19
N HIS A 108 -11.71 -1.85 -1.80
CA HIS A 108 -11.49 -3.28 -2.04
C HIS A 108 -11.37 -4.17 -0.77
N PHE A 109 -10.57 -3.75 0.22
CA PHE A 109 -10.24 -4.55 1.41
C PHE A 109 -11.39 -4.75 2.39
N ASP A 110 -12.43 -3.92 2.37
CA ASP A 110 -13.60 -4.12 3.25
C ASP A 110 -14.36 -5.41 2.94
N LYS A 111 -14.40 -5.82 1.67
CA LYS A 111 -14.90 -7.11 1.21
C LYS A 111 -13.93 -8.23 1.53
N MET A 112 -12.62 -7.99 1.37
CA MET A 112 -11.59 -9.01 1.54
C MET A 112 -11.36 -9.41 3.00
N LEU A 113 -11.27 -8.45 3.91
CA LEU A 113 -10.89 -8.67 5.32
C LEU A 113 -12.06 -8.57 6.30
N GLY A 114 -13.22 -8.12 5.82
CA GLY A 114 -14.38 -7.84 6.64
C GLY A 114 -14.33 -6.45 7.27
N ARG A 115 -15.24 -5.59 6.82
CA ARG A 115 -15.34 -4.18 7.26
C ARG A 115 -15.35 -3.97 8.77
N SER A 116 -16.06 -4.80 9.53
CA SER A 116 -16.16 -4.67 10.99
C SER A 116 -14.80 -4.84 11.67
N HIS A 117 -14.00 -5.79 11.19
CA HIS A 117 -12.68 -6.06 11.71
C HIS A 117 -11.72 -4.89 11.43
N ILE A 118 -11.68 -4.43 10.17
CA ILE A 118 -10.81 -3.29 9.79
C ILE A 118 -11.17 -2.04 10.61
N VAL A 119 -12.47 -1.73 10.77
CA VAL A 119 -12.89 -0.55 11.56
C VAL A 119 -12.45 -0.66 13.02
N LYS A 120 -12.44 -1.86 13.60
CA LYS A 120 -11.94 -2.10 14.97
C LYS A 120 -10.43 -1.86 15.05
N VAL A 121 -9.66 -2.39 14.11
CA VAL A 121 -8.19 -2.20 14.04
C VAL A 121 -7.86 -0.71 13.88
N LEU A 122 -8.45 -0.05 12.87
CA LEU A 122 -8.21 1.37 12.57
C LEU A 122 -8.63 2.33 13.69
N LYS A 123 -9.51 1.91 14.62
CA LYS A 123 -9.89 2.74 15.77
C LYS A 123 -8.73 2.93 16.75
N ASN A 124 -7.84 1.95 16.84
CA ASN A 124 -6.70 1.97 17.74
C ASN A 124 -5.46 2.61 17.09
N GLU A 125 -5.48 2.77 15.77
CA GLU A 125 -4.40 3.40 15.01
C GLU A 125 -4.48 4.92 15.07
N LYS A 126 -3.32 5.56 15.24
CA LYS A 126 -3.17 7.00 15.01
C LYS A 126 -2.45 7.20 13.70
N PHE A 127 -2.87 8.20 12.95
CA PHE A 127 -2.32 8.52 11.65
C PHE A 127 -1.65 9.87 11.68
N HIS A 128 -0.40 9.92 11.24
CA HIS A 128 0.36 11.15 11.08
C HIS A 128 0.84 11.29 9.63
N ASN A 129 1.22 12.50 9.25
CA ASN A 129 1.79 12.74 7.93
C ASN A 129 3.07 11.90 7.76
N TYR A 130 3.21 11.27 6.61
CA TYR A 130 4.44 10.55 6.28
C TYR A 130 5.60 11.53 6.21
N THR A 131 6.71 11.21 6.86
CA THR A 131 7.95 11.99 6.81
C THR A 131 8.95 11.18 6.02
N THR A 132 9.38 11.71 4.89
CA THR A 132 10.32 11.06 4.00
C THR A 132 11.71 10.94 4.63
N ARG A 133 12.60 10.14 4.05
CA ARG A 133 13.98 9.95 4.55
C ARG A 133 14.78 11.25 4.60
N ASN A 134 14.46 12.20 3.72
CA ASN A 134 15.07 13.54 3.72
C ASN A 134 14.39 14.54 4.69
N GLY A 135 13.43 14.08 5.51
CA GLY A 135 12.72 14.90 6.49
C GLY A 135 11.51 15.68 5.96
N THR A 136 11.14 15.51 4.69
CA THR A 136 10.00 16.21 4.09
C THR A 136 8.67 15.56 4.51
N LYS A 137 7.72 16.37 4.98
CA LYS A 137 6.39 15.88 5.36
C LYS A 137 5.44 15.90 4.16
N LEU A 138 4.91 14.74 3.78
CA LEU A 138 3.89 14.61 2.74
C LEU A 138 2.52 15.01 3.32
N LYS A 139 1.80 15.91 2.67
CA LYS A 139 0.56 16.48 3.24
C LYS A 139 -0.67 15.59 3.01
N HIS A 140 -0.65 14.79 1.96
CA HIS A 140 -1.78 14.00 1.49
C HIS A 140 -1.63 12.49 1.77
N ILE A 141 -0.45 12.09 2.20
CA ILE A 141 -0.12 10.71 2.60
C ILE A 141 0.10 10.69 4.10
N LYS A 142 -0.74 9.90 4.79
CA LYS A 142 -0.58 9.62 6.21
C LYS A 142 -0.29 8.15 6.40
N ILE A 143 0.50 7.84 7.41
CA ILE A 143 0.84 6.47 7.81
C ILE A 143 0.40 6.27 9.27
N SER A 144 0.07 5.04 9.62
CA SER A 144 -0.24 4.66 11.00
C SER A 144 1.01 4.58 11.86
N ASP A 145 0.86 4.71 13.18
CA ASP A 145 1.95 4.51 14.15
C ASP A 145 2.59 3.10 14.01
N SER A 146 1.80 2.10 13.59
CA SER A 146 2.26 0.73 13.30
C SER A 146 2.95 0.55 11.94
N ASP A 147 3.01 1.58 11.09
CA ASP A 147 3.47 1.52 9.68
C ASP A 147 2.67 0.56 8.77
N LYS A 148 1.68 -0.17 9.29
CA LYS A 148 0.92 -1.17 8.53
C LYS A 148 -0.24 -0.59 7.70
N TRP A 149 -0.65 0.65 7.95
CA TRP A 149 -1.75 1.30 7.24
C TRP A 149 -1.38 2.66 6.66
N ILE A 150 -1.79 2.90 5.42
CA ILE A 150 -1.72 4.21 4.78
C ILE A 150 -3.11 4.81 4.63
N CYS A 151 -3.19 6.12 4.80
CA CYS A 151 -4.36 6.91 4.48
C CYS A 151 -4.03 7.88 3.34
N ILE A 152 -4.62 7.62 2.18
CA ILE A 152 -4.50 8.46 1.00
C ILE A 152 -5.85 9.12 0.79
N LEU A 153 -5.91 10.46 0.88
CA LEU A 153 -7.11 11.23 0.52
C LEU A 153 -8.41 10.81 1.24
N GLY A 154 -8.31 10.19 2.42
CA GLY A 154 -9.42 9.71 3.25
C GLY A 154 -9.77 8.23 3.09
N GLY A 155 -9.10 7.51 2.17
CA GLY A 155 -9.17 6.05 2.05
C GLY A 155 -8.03 5.39 2.80
N TYR A 156 -8.33 4.36 3.59
CA TYR A 156 -7.36 3.59 4.36
C TYR A 156 -7.06 2.26 3.67
N LEU A 157 -5.77 1.96 3.52
CA LEU A 157 -5.27 0.80 2.79
C LEU A 157 -4.16 0.13 3.63
N PRO A 158 -4.13 -1.20 3.75
CA PRO A 158 -3.01 -1.91 4.34
C PRO A 158 -1.80 -1.84 3.40
N VAL A 159 -0.65 -1.44 3.93
CA VAL A 159 0.56 -1.14 3.14
C VAL A 159 1.06 -2.38 2.41
N ASP A 160 1.16 -3.51 3.13
CA ASP A 160 1.70 -4.76 2.61
C ASP A 160 0.96 -5.27 1.37
N LEU A 161 -0.35 -5.00 1.28
CA LEU A 161 -1.21 -5.47 0.20
C LEU A 161 -1.17 -4.61 -1.06
N ILE A 162 -0.55 -3.42 -1.01
CA ILE A 162 -0.37 -2.54 -2.17
C ILE A 162 0.98 -2.84 -2.81
N CYS A 163 0.97 -3.31 -4.06
CA CYS A 163 2.19 -3.60 -4.81
C CYS A 163 2.69 -2.45 -5.65
N GLY A 164 1.87 -1.45 -5.95
CA GLY A 164 2.40 -0.25 -6.56
C GLY A 164 1.37 0.76 -7.00
N TYR A 165 1.82 1.66 -7.86
CA TYR A 165 1.08 2.84 -8.27
C TYR A 165 1.38 3.16 -9.74
N ASN A 166 0.36 3.57 -10.49
CA ASN A 166 0.52 4.10 -11.83
C ASN A 166 -0.05 5.51 -11.92
N LYS A 167 0.85 6.49 -12.05
CA LYS A 167 0.54 7.91 -12.18
C LYS A 167 -0.33 8.23 -13.39
N SER A 168 -0.03 7.63 -14.54
CA SER A 168 -0.79 7.84 -15.79
C SER A 168 -2.24 7.37 -15.67
N HIS A 169 -2.44 6.19 -15.08
CA HIS A 169 -3.76 5.59 -14.88
C HIS A 169 -4.46 6.08 -13.60
N ASN A 170 -3.76 6.80 -12.72
CA ASN A 170 -4.24 7.23 -11.41
C ASN A 170 -4.78 6.03 -10.60
N ALA A 171 -4.02 4.95 -10.54
CA ALA A 171 -4.46 3.68 -9.95
C ALA A 171 -3.40 3.09 -9.02
N LEU A 172 -3.84 2.56 -7.88
CA LEU A 172 -3.03 1.71 -7.01
C LEU A 172 -3.23 0.26 -7.41
N TYR A 173 -2.17 -0.54 -7.32
CA TYR A 173 -2.20 -1.96 -7.62
C TYR A 173 -2.04 -2.77 -6.36
N THR A 174 -2.83 -3.83 -6.27
CA THR A 174 -2.87 -4.74 -5.13
C THR A 174 -2.19 -6.05 -5.49
N MET A 175 -1.71 -6.78 -4.48
CA MET A 175 -1.05 -8.07 -4.69
C MET A 175 -1.98 -9.13 -5.29
N ASP A 176 -3.28 -9.06 -5.01
CA ASP A 176 -4.27 -9.99 -5.56
C ASP A 176 -4.66 -9.67 -7.02
N GLY A 177 -4.05 -8.62 -7.59
CA GLY A 177 -4.15 -8.27 -9.00
C GLY A 177 -5.26 -7.30 -9.34
N ILE A 178 -5.85 -6.61 -8.35
CA ILE A 178 -6.87 -5.59 -8.55
C ILE A 178 -6.23 -4.20 -8.67
N ALA A 179 -6.81 -3.36 -9.54
CA ALA A 179 -6.48 -1.94 -9.65
C ALA A 179 -7.53 -1.07 -8.93
N ILE A 180 -7.11 -0.34 -7.90
CA ILE A 180 -7.95 0.63 -7.19
C ILE A 180 -7.79 1.98 -7.88
N ILE A 181 -8.84 2.44 -8.56
CA ILE A 181 -8.83 3.74 -9.26
C ILE A 181 -8.95 4.85 -8.22
N LEU A 182 -7.94 5.71 -8.13
CA LEU A 182 -7.93 6.86 -7.23
C LEU A 182 -8.90 7.96 -7.71
N PRO A 183 -9.42 8.81 -6.81
CA PRO A 183 -10.30 9.91 -7.19
C PRO A 183 -9.56 10.93 -8.05
N GLU A 184 -10.27 11.68 -8.89
CA GLU A 184 -9.67 12.62 -9.86
C GLU A 184 -8.74 13.66 -9.21
N LYS A 185 -9.04 14.06 -7.96
CA LYS A 185 -8.18 14.95 -7.18
C LYS A 185 -6.75 14.40 -6.98
N ALA A 186 -6.55 13.08 -7.01
CA ALA A 186 -5.24 12.45 -6.91
C ALA A 186 -4.34 12.70 -8.14
N ARG A 187 -4.93 13.04 -9.30
CA ARG A 187 -4.17 13.35 -10.52
C ARG A 187 -3.38 14.66 -10.44
N LYS A 188 -3.67 15.53 -9.47
CA LYS A 188 -2.91 16.77 -9.29
C LYS A 188 -1.43 16.42 -9.10
N ASP A 189 -0.54 17.12 -9.80
CA ASP A 189 0.91 16.84 -9.79
C ASP A 189 1.49 16.77 -8.38
N THR A 190 1.03 17.64 -7.47
CA THR A 190 1.46 17.61 -6.07
C THR A 190 1.09 16.31 -5.37
N ILE A 191 -0.16 15.86 -5.50
CA ILE A 191 -0.63 14.65 -4.81
C ILE A 191 -0.05 13.40 -5.46
N SER A 192 -0.08 13.32 -6.79
CA SER A 192 0.45 12.18 -7.52
C SER A 192 1.95 11.98 -7.30
N SER A 193 2.72 13.07 -7.19
CA SER A 193 4.14 13.01 -6.83
C SER A 193 4.35 12.62 -5.36
N GLU A 194 3.52 13.07 -4.41
CA GLU A 194 3.60 12.58 -3.02
C GLU A 194 3.32 11.06 -2.91
N ILE A 195 2.34 10.54 -3.67
CA ILE A 195 2.05 9.09 -3.73
C ILE A 195 3.26 8.34 -4.31
N GLU A 196 3.81 8.85 -5.42
CA GLU A 196 4.99 8.28 -6.07
C GLU A 196 6.20 8.25 -5.13
N THR A 197 6.53 9.37 -4.47
CA THR A 197 7.61 9.47 -3.49
C THR A 197 7.43 8.47 -2.34
N PHE A 198 6.21 8.31 -1.81
CA PHE A 198 5.95 7.32 -0.76
C PHE A 198 6.33 5.91 -1.19
N PHE A 199 5.91 5.47 -2.38
CA PHE A 199 6.24 4.13 -2.87
C PHE A 199 7.72 3.98 -3.25
N GLU A 200 8.36 5.01 -3.82
CA GLU A 200 9.80 5.00 -4.14
C GLU A 200 10.68 4.86 -2.90
N GLU A 201 10.33 5.49 -1.79
CA GLU A 201 11.09 5.38 -0.54
C GLU A 201 10.97 4.03 0.13
N ARG A 202 9.89 3.29 -0.15
CA ARG A 202 9.74 1.88 0.23
C ARG A 202 10.43 0.92 -0.75
N GLY A 203 11.11 1.42 -1.77
CA GLY A 203 11.88 0.60 -2.72
C GLY A 203 11.25 0.50 -4.11
N SER A 204 11.64 -0.55 -4.84
CA SER A 204 11.06 -0.77 -6.18
C SER A 204 9.60 -1.20 -6.06
N TYR A 205 8.72 -0.55 -6.82
CA TYR A 205 7.29 -0.87 -6.84
C TYR A 205 6.77 -1.10 -8.27
N TYR A 206 5.55 -1.62 -8.39
CA TYR A 206 4.97 -2.02 -9.66
C TYR A 206 4.21 -0.86 -10.32
N THR A 207 4.59 -0.49 -11.55
CA THR A 207 3.89 0.52 -12.36
C THR A 207 2.85 -0.09 -13.30
N GLN A 208 2.73 -1.41 -13.34
CA GLN A 208 1.63 -2.16 -13.94
C GLN A 208 1.34 -3.40 -13.08
N VAL A 209 0.12 -3.91 -13.12
CA VAL A 209 -0.20 -5.17 -12.43
C VAL A 209 0.62 -6.31 -13.06
N PRO A 210 1.41 -7.04 -12.25
CA PRO A 210 2.19 -8.14 -12.77
C PRO A 210 1.27 -9.30 -13.19
N PRO A 211 1.65 -10.09 -14.21
CA PRO A 211 0.86 -11.24 -14.63
C PRO A 211 0.71 -12.23 -13.47
N ARG A 212 -0.48 -12.81 -13.33
CA ARG A 212 -0.79 -13.83 -12.31
C ARG A 212 -0.63 -13.35 -10.85
N ALA A 213 -0.64 -12.03 -10.60
CA ALA A 213 -0.63 -11.44 -9.27
C ALA A 213 -1.59 -12.16 -8.30
N GLY A 214 -2.86 -12.29 -8.68
CA GLY A 214 -3.88 -12.99 -7.88
C GLY A 214 -3.63 -14.47 -7.65
N THR A 215 -3.03 -15.18 -8.62
CA THR A 215 -2.67 -16.59 -8.44
C THR A 215 -1.58 -16.74 -7.39
N GLU A 216 -0.52 -15.92 -7.48
CA GLU A 216 0.56 -15.99 -6.49
C GLU A 216 0.14 -15.45 -5.13
N PHE A 217 -0.79 -14.50 -5.08
CA PHE A 217 -1.36 -14.03 -3.81
C PHE A 217 -2.03 -15.18 -3.05
N ASN A 218 -2.89 -15.96 -3.72
CA ASN A 218 -3.52 -17.13 -3.12
C ASN A 218 -2.47 -18.18 -2.70
N THR A 219 -1.41 -18.37 -3.50
CA THR A 219 -0.31 -19.29 -3.19
C THR A 219 0.53 -18.84 -1.98
N ALA A 220 0.76 -17.53 -1.83
CA ALA A 220 1.58 -16.98 -0.74
C ALA A 220 0.87 -17.07 0.61
N ILE A 221 -0.46 -16.89 0.62
CA ILE A 221 -1.25 -16.88 1.85
C ILE A 221 -1.58 -18.28 2.35
N ARG A 222 -1.81 -19.26 1.45
CA ARG A 222 -2.14 -20.67 1.78
C ARG A 222 -3.22 -20.84 2.85
N ARG A 223 -4.16 -19.89 2.96
CA ARG A 223 -5.26 -19.88 3.93
C ARG A 223 -6.57 -19.57 3.23
N ASP A 224 -7.66 -19.97 3.86
CA ASP A 224 -8.99 -19.59 3.41
C ASP A 224 -9.20 -18.08 3.53
N ARG A 225 -9.98 -17.53 2.59
CA ARG A 225 -10.24 -16.08 2.52
C ARG A 225 -10.90 -15.53 3.79
N SER A 226 -11.60 -16.37 4.55
CA SER A 226 -12.21 -16.00 5.84
C SER A 226 -11.18 -15.76 6.96
N GLU A 227 -9.96 -16.26 6.81
CA GLU A 227 -8.89 -16.14 7.83
C GLU A 227 -7.85 -15.07 7.49
N LEU A 228 -8.07 -14.32 6.40
CA LEU A 228 -7.15 -13.27 5.95
C LEU A 228 -6.87 -12.26 7.04
N SER A 229 -7.88 -11.88 7.84
CA SER A 229 -7.70 -10.97 8.98
C SER A 229 -6.64 -11.40 10.02
N LYS A 230 -6.25 -12.68 10.03
CA LYS A 230 -5.25 -13.27 10.94
C LYS A 230 -3.95 -13.65 10.23
N ALA A 231 -3.79 -13.30 8.96
CA ALA A 231 -2.58 -13.57 8.20
C ALA A 231 -1.48 -12.57 8.55
N ASP A 232 -0.24 -13.04 8.58
CA ASP A 232 0.95 -12.18 8.60
C ASP A 232 1.13 -11.63 7.18
N TRP A 233 0.75 -10.37 7.00
CA TRP A 233 0.77 -9.70 5.71
C TRP A 233 2.17 -9.36 5.23
N GLY A 234 3.09 -9.04 6.14
CA GLY A 234 4.47 -8.80 5.79
C GLY A 234 5.11 -10.06 5.22
N ARG A 235 4.88 -11.21 5.86
CA ARG A 235 5.35 -12.51 5.36
C ARG A 235 4.69 -12.90 4.05
N ALA A 236 3.38 -12.73 3.92
CA ALA A 236 2.67 -13.00 2.68
C ALA A 236 3.19 -12.12 1.53
N ARG A 237 3.50 -10.85 1.82
CA ARG A 237 4.07 -9.91 0.86
C ARG A 237 5.45 -10.36 0.39
N TYR A 238 6.34 -10.69 1.32
CA TYR A 238 7.66 -11.22 0.98
C TYR A 238 7.59 -12.45 0.06
N LEU A 239 6.78 -13.45 0.43
CA LEU A 239 6.62 -14.68 -0.35
C LEU A 239 6.05 -14.43 -1.75
N TRP A 240 5.09 -13.51 -1.85
CA TRP A 240 4.53 -13.09 -3.13
C TRP A 240 5.56 -12.41 -4.02
N GLU A 241 6.35 -11.45 -3.49
CA GLU A 241 7.40 -10.79 -4.27
C GLU A 241 8.46 -11.78 -4.75
N LYS A 242 8.86 -12.70 -3.87
CA LYS A 242 9.81 -13.77 -4.21
C LYS A 242 9.29 -14.65 -5.34
N ALA A 243 8.01 -15.01 -5.31
CA ALA A 243 7.36 -15.76 -6.40
C ALA A 243 7.29 -14.95 -7.71
N MET A 244 6.95 -13.65 -7.62
CA MET A 244 6.91 -12.75 -8.78
C MET A 244 8.27 -12.64 -9.47
N VAL A 245 9.35 -12.45 -8.72
CA VAL A 245 10.71 -12.26 -9.25
C VAL A 245 11.28 -13.58 -9.78
N SER A 246 10.91 -14.72 -9.18
CA SER A 246 11.40 -16.04 -9.60
C SER A 246 10.86 -16.48 -10.97
N ARG A 247 9.83 -15.81 -11.48
CA ARG A 247 9.28 -16.08 -12.81
C ARG A 247 10.05 -15.37 -13.91
N GLU A 248 10.29 -16.10 -14.99
CA GLU A 248 10.92 -15.56 -16.20
C GLU A 248 9.94 -14.80 -17.11
N ASP A 249 8.87 -14.23 -16.54
CA ASP A 249 7.83 -13.52 -17.27
C ASP A 249 8.36 -12.17 -17.81
N SER A 250 7.74 -11.69 -18.88
CA SER A 250 8.17 -10.50 -19.63
C SER A 250 8.12 -9.20 -18.82
N TYR A 251 7.38 -9.14 -17.72
CA TYR A 251 7.25 -7.95 -16.87
C TYR A 251 8.61 -7.43 -16.40
N TRP A 252 9.42 -8.31 -15.82
CA TRP A 252 10.78 -7.97 -15.38
C TRP A 252 11.77 -7.83 -16.53
N LYS A 253 11.48 -8.39 -17.71
CA LYS A 253 12.33 -8.22 -18.89
C LYS A 253 12.18 -6.84 -19.55
N ASN A 254 10.98 -6.25 -19.47
CA ASN A 254 10.65 -4.99 -20.15
C ASN A 254 10.83 -3.76 -19.25
N ASN A 255 10.88 -3.92 -17.93
CA ASN A 255 11.20 -2.82 -17.03
C ASN A 255 12.72 -2.68 -16.95
N SER A 256 13.29 -1.67 -17.61
CA SER A 256 14.72 -1.55 -17.96
C SER A 256 15.71 -1.64 -16.79
N LYS A 257 15.26 -1.44 -15.53
CA LYS A 257 16.07 -1.61 -14.31
C LYS A 257 16.13 -3.05 -13.78
N ALA A 258 15.26 -3.94 -14.21
CA ALA A 258 15.30 -5.36 -13.86
C ALA A 258 16.27 -6.14 -14.77
N HIS A 259 17.48 -5.60 -14.93
CA HIS A 259 18.61 -6.40 -15.36
C HIS A 259 18.72 -7.61 -14.44
N LYS A 260 18.97 -8.80 -15.00
CA LYS A 260 19.25 -10.01 -14.22
C LYS A 260 20.29 -9.64 -13.18
N TYR A 261 19.90 -9.59 -11.90
CA TYR A 261 20.77 -9.15 -10.83
C TYR A 261 22.06 -9.97 -10.84
N ARG A 262 23.19 -9.27 -10.69
CA ARG A 262 24.51 -9.86 -10.62
C ARG A 262 25.24 -9.23 -9.46
N PRO A 263 25.57 -9.98 -8.40
CA PRO A 263 26.17 -9.41 -7.19
C PRO A 263 27.46 -8.62 -7.48
N VAL A 264 28.20 -9.00 -8.52
CA VAL A 264 29.34 -8.25 -9.05
C VAL A 264 29.15 -7.99 -10.54
N SER A 265 29.19 -6.73 -10.94
CA SER A 265 29.10 -6.30 -12.33
C SER A 265 30.39 -6.60 -13.10
N LYS A 266 30.35 -6.55 -14.44
CA LYS A 266 31.55 -6.74 -15.28
C LYS A 266 32.62 -5.68 -15.02
N GLU A 267 32.23 -4.50 -14.53
CA GLU A 267 33.09 -3.37 -14.22
C GLU A 267 33.59 -3.39 -12.76
N LYS A 268 33.42 -4.52 -12.03
CA LYS A 268 33.74 -4.72 -10.61
C LYS A 268 32.90 -3.91 -9.60
N GLY A 269 31.85 -3.22 -10.04
CA GLY A 269 30.88 -2.62 -9.12
C GLY A 269 30.05 -3.69 -8.41
N ILE A 270 29.85 -3.55 -7.10
CA ILE A 270 28.93 -4.40 -6.33
C ILE A 270 27.50 -3.92 -6.61
N ASP A 271 26.62 -4.83 -6.99
CA ASP A 271 25.23 -4.50 -7.29
C ASP A 271 24.41 -4.36 -6.00
N THR A 272 23.81 -3.19 -5.81
CA THR A 272 23.04 -2.80 -4.62
C THR A 272 21.58 -3.21 -4.66
N THR A 273 21.12 -3.87 -5.74
CA THR A 273 19.71 -4.26 -5.92
C THR A 273 19.17 -5.12 -4.76
N ILE A 274 20.03 -5.86 -4.06
CA ILE A 274 19.67 -6.64 -2.86
C ILE A 274 19.03 -5.79 -1.75
N PHE A 275 19.36 -4.50 -1.69
CA PHE A 275 18.81 -3.56 -0.71
C PHE A 275 17.50 -2.91 -1.17
N GLU A 276 17.12 -3.07 -2.45
CA GLU A 276 16.05 -2.30 -3.08
C GLU A 276 14.82 -3.12 -3.50
N ARG A 277 14.98 -4.44 -3.68
CA ARG A 277 13.90 -5.37 -3.98
C ARG A 277 14.18 -6.77 -3.41
N VAL A 278 13.12 -7.56 -3.27
CA VAL A 278 13.24 -9.00 -3.01
C VAL A 278 13.95 -9.70 -4.19
N LEU A 279 14.84 -10.63 -3.85
CA LEU A 279 15.58 -11.46 -4.81
C LEU A 279 14.97 -12.86 -4.91
N SER A 280 15.13 -13.50 -6.07
CA SER A 280 14.80 -14.93 -6.23
C SER A 280 15.85 -15.84 -5.58
N ASP A 281 15.49 -17.11 -5.32
CA ASP A 281 16.43 -18.11 -4.79
C ASP A 281 17.71 -18.23 -5.63
N LYS A 282 17.56 -18.17 -6.96
CA LYS A 282 18.70 -18.22 -7.90
C LYS A 282 19.60 -16.99 -7.79
N GLU A 283 19.04 -15.83 -7.45
CA GLU A 283 19.79 -14.60 -7.25
C GLU A 283 20.52 -14.62 -5.91
N ILE A 284 19.86 -15.08 -4.84
CA ILE A 284 20.50 -15.26 -3.53
C ILE A 284 21.67 -16.25 -3.60
N GLU A 285 21.49 -17.42 -4.26
CA GLU A 285 22.57 -18.40 -4.36
C GLU A 285 23.77 -17.87 -5.17
N ARG A 286 23.54 -16.99 -6.16
CA ARG A 286 24.64 -16.30 -6.85
C ARG A 286 25.38 -15.35 -5.92
N THR A 287 24.67 -14.63 -5.05
CA THR A 287 25.28 -13.77 -4.03
C THR A 287 26.07 -14.59 -3.03
N ALA A 288 25.51 -15.69 -2.52
CA ALA A 288 26.21 -16.62 -1.64
C ALA A 288 27.49 -17.12 -2.30
N THR A 289 27.42 -17.53 -3.58
CA THR A 289 28.60 -17.94 -4.36
C THR A 289 29.63 -16.81 -4.52
N ALA A 290 29.20 -15.55 -4.69
CA ALA A 290 30.11 -14.42 -4.79
C ALA A 290 30.85 -14.16 -3.46
N VAL A 291 30.14 -14.25 -2.34
CA VAL A 291 30.71 -14.13 -0.98
C VAL A 291 31.67 -15.29 -0.68
N ARG A 292 31.26 -16.55 -0.91
CA ARG A 292 32.13 -17.73 -0.71
C ARG A 292 33.44 -17.63 -1.52
N ASN A 293 33.36 -17.07 -2.73
CA ASN A 293 34.51 -16.84 -3.60
C ASN A 293 35.27 -15.53 -3.29
N LYS A 294 34.95 -14.83 -2.20
CA LYS A 294 35.58 -13.58 -1.76
C LYS A 294 35.55 -12.47 -2.81
N LYS A 295 34.53 -12.48 -3.69
CA LYS A 295 34.32 -11.41 -4.68
C LYS A 295 33.63 -10.20 -4.06
N VAL A 296 32.86 -10.42 -2.98
CA VAL A 296 32.22 -9.41 -2.15
C VAL A 296 32.37 -9.86 -0.70
N ASP A 297 32.58 -8.92 0.21
CA ASP A 297 32.60 -9.19 1.65
C ASP A 297 31.18 -9.38 2.19
N LEU A 298 30.96 -10.34 3.08
CA LEU A 298 29.66 -10.55 3.71
C LEU A 298 29.19 -9.31 4.47
N SER A 299 30.10 -8.58 5.12
CA SER A 299 29.80 -7.36 5.90
C SER A 299 29.08 -6.29 5.08
N PHE A 300 29.30 -6.25 3.75
CA PHE A 300 28.58 -5.35 2.86
C PHE A 300 27.06 -5.57 2.91
N TYR A 301 26.60 -6.79 3.16
CA TYR A 301 25.18 -7.16 3.21
C TYR A 301 24.60 -7.18 4.63
N LEU A 302 25.40 -6.88 5.67
CA LEU A 302 24.98 -6.97 7.07
C LEU A 302 24.67 -5.61 7.72
N ASP A 303 24.62 -4.53 6.93
CA ASP A 303 24.14 -3.25 7.43
C ASP A 303 22.61 -3.18 7.29
N PHE A 304 21.89 -3.27 8.41
CA PHE A 304 20.44 -3.21 8.44
C PHE A 304 19.88 -1.90 7.85
N LYS A 305 20.62 -0.78 8.00
CA LYS A 305 20.11 0.56 7.66
C LYS A 305 20.08 0.86 6.17
N VAL A 306 20.81 0.11 5.36
CA VAL A 306 20.84 0.33 3.91
C VAL A 306 19.64 -0.29 3.18
N TYR A 307 18.94 -1.22 3.83
CA TYR A 307 17.76 -1.88 3.26
C TYR A 307 16.59 -0.88 3.11
N LYS A 308 15.96 -0.88 1.93
CA LYS A 308 14.89 0.07 1.62
C LYS A 308 13.55 -0.30 2.25
N ASN A 309 13.31 -1.58 2.49
CA ASN A 309 12.12 -2.09 3.16
C ASN A 309 12.42 -3.41 3.87
N GLU A 310 11.51 -3.80 4.75
CA GLU A 310 11.45 -5.02 5.52
C GLU A 310 11.56 -6.30 4.68
N TYR A 311 10.96 -6.32 3.48
CA TYR A 311 11.00 -7.50 2.62
C TYR A 311 12.39 -7.72 2.04
N CYS A 312 13.16 -6.65 1.81
CA CYS A 312 14.53 -6.74 1.31
C CYS A 312 15.49 -7.24 2.39
N VAL A 313 15.23 -6.96 3.68
CA VAL A 313 16.03 -7.50 4.80
C VAL A 313 16.01 -9.03 4.79
N CYS A 314 14.89 -9.63 4.40
CA CYS A 314 14.76 -11.08 4.24
C CYS A 314 15.80 -11.66 3.26
N ASN A 315 16.27 -10.89 2.27
CA ASN A 315 17.34 -11.33 1.37
C ASN A 315 18.64 -11.63 2.13
N ALA A 316 19.02 -10.81 3.12
CA ALA A 316 20.22 -11.06 3.92
C ALA A 316 20.06 -12.26 4.85
N VAL A 317 18.88 -12.45 5.44
CA VAL A 317 18.59 -13.63 6.26
C VAL A 317 18.75 -14.91 5.43
N GLU A 318 18.22 -14.95 4.20
CA GLU A 318 18.40 -16.10 3.31
C GLU A 318 19.81 -16.25 2.76
N LEU A 319 20.53 -15.14 2.54
CA LEU A 319 21.94 -15.19 2.19
C LEU A 319 22.74 -15.89 3.29
N LEU A 320 22.51 -15.52 4.56
CA LEU A 320 23.16 -16.15 5.70
C LEU A 320 22.81 -17.65 5.80
N ASP A 321 21.54 -18.02 5.60
CA ASP A 321 21.13 -19.43 5.62
C ASP A 321 21.84 -20.24 4.51
N ASN A 322 21.94 -19.68 3.30
CA ASN A 322 22.62 -20.32 2.16
C ASN A 322 24.15 -20.39 2.31
N LEU A 323 24.76 -19.50 3.08
CA LEU A 323 26.20 -19.53 3.31
C LEU A 323 26.62 -20.65 4.25
N HIS A 324 25.68 -21.20 5.04
CA HIS A 324 25.92 -22.27 6.02
C HIS A 324 27.07 -21.96 6.99
N TYR A 325 27.32 -20.67 7.27
CA TYR A 325 28.34 -20.21 8.21
C TYR A 325 27.94 -20.38 9.69
N LEU A 326 27.14 -21.40 10.00
CA LEU A 326 26.57 -21.62 11.34
C LEU A 326 27.65 -21.73 12.44
N ASN A 327 28.89 -22.11 12.09
CA ASN A 327 30.00 -22.19 13.05
C ASN A 327 30.78 -20.88 13.22
N SER A 328 30.57 -19.87 12.37
CA SER A 328 31.14 -18.54 12.57
C SER A 328 30.13 -17.67 13.33
N SER A 329 30.62 -16.74 14.14
CA SER A 329 29.76 -15.72 14.75
C SER A 329 29.35 -14.63 13.76
N GLU A 330 29.65 -14.78 12.46
CA GLU A 330 29.34 -13.78 11.45
C GLU A 330 27.84 -13.76 11.16
N GLY A 331 27.27 -12.55 11.02
CA GLY A 331 25.85 -12.35 10.78
C GLY A 331 24.94 -12.53 12.00
N ILE A 332 25.44 -13.05 13.14
CA ILE A 332 24.60 -13.26 14.33
C ILE A 332 24.00 -11.94 14.83
N ASP A 333 24.79 -10.86 14.86
CA ASP A 333 24.32 -9.55 15.32
C ASP A 333 23.23 -8.99 14.40
N PHE A 334 23.38 -9.16 13.08
CA PHE A 334 22.34 -8.79 12.11
C PHE A 334 21.04 -9.57 12.35
N LEU A 335 21.13 -10.87 12.66
CA LEU A 335 19.95 -11.69 12.97
C LEU A 335 19.30 -11.29 14.30
N PHE A 336 20.06 -10.83 15.28
CA PHE A 336 19.52 -10.25 16.52
C PHE A 336 18.85 -8.89 16.27
N ASP A 337 19.39 -8.07 15.37
CA ASP A 337 18.72 -6.83 14.94
C ASP A 337 17.37 -7.13 14.25
N CYS A 338 17.28 -8.23 13.50
CA CYS A 338 16.03 -8.73 12.92
C CYS A 338 14.99 -9.18 13.98
N LEU A 339 15.34 -9.26 15.26
CA LEU A 339 14.39 -9.58 16.34
C LEU A 339 13.83 -8.33 17.02
N CYS A 340 14.26 -7.13 16.62
CA CYS A 340 13.81 -5.89 17.25
C CYS A 340 12.36 -5.51 16.87
N ASP A 341 11.80 -6.13 15.82
CA ASP A 341 10.41 -5.93 15.41
C ASP A 341 9.74 -7.27 15.11
N VAL A 342 8.73 -7.61 15.91
CA VAL A 342 8.02 -8.91 15.85
C VAL A 342 7.01 -8.97 14.71
N ASP A 343 6.60 -7.82 14.18
CA ASP A 343 5.55 -7.71 13.15
C ASP A 343 6.14 -7.68 11.73
N GLU A 344 7.45 -7.88 11.59
CA GLU A 344 8.16 -7.77 10.33
C GLU A 344 8.46 -9.11 9.65
N ALA A 345 8.46 -9.10 8.31
CA ALA A 345 8.52 -10.30 7.48
C ALA A 345 9.76 -11.19 7.74
N TYR A 346 10.85 -10.58 8.21
CA TYR A 346 12.12 -11.23 8.51
C TYR A 346 12.17 -11.86 9.90
N PHE A 347 11.28 -11.50 10.83
CA PHE A 347 11.36 -11.91 12.24
C PHE A 347 11.40 -13.42 12.41
N THR A 348 10.37 -14.11 11.91
CA THR A 348 10.28 -15.57 12.00
C THR A 348 11.43 -16.27 11.25
N MET A 349 11.89 -15.68 10.14
CA MET A 349 13.03 -16.22 9.39
C MET A 349 14.32 -16.16 10.20
N ALA A 350 14.55 -15.04 10.88
CA ALA A 350 15.72 -14.84 11.71
C ALA A 350 15.71 -15.80 12.92
N ILE A 351 14.56 -15.99 13.57
CA ILE A 351 14.41 -16.99 14.65
C ILE A 351 14.79 -18.39 14.16
N GLU A 352 14.23 -18.84 13.03
CA GLU A 352 14.48 -20.18 12.50
C GLU A 352 15.95 -20.39 12.08
N LEU A 353 16.62 -19.34 11.62
CA LEU A 353 18.05 -19.40 11.33
C LEU A 353 18.90 -19.38 12.61
N LEU A 354 18.58 -18.52 13.58
CA LEU A 354 19.27 -18.44 14.87
C LEU A 354 19.23 -19.77 15.61
N LYS A 355 18.12 -20.51 15.55
CA LYS A 355 18.01 -21.86 16.15
C LYS A 355 19.05 -22.87 15.62
N LYS A 356 19.68 -22.60 14.47
CA LYS A 356 20.73 -23.44 13.88
C LYS A 356 22.15 -23.06 14.36
N TYR A 357 22.32 -21.92 15.03
CA TYR A 357 23.62 -21.48 15.55
C TYR A 357 24.00 -22.21 16.85
N PRO A 358 25.31 -22.25 17.21
CA PRO A 358 25.77 -22.82 18.46
C PRO A 358 25.09 -22.17 19.67
N ARG A 359 24.44 -23.00 20.49
CA ARG A 359 23.66 -22.58 21.66
C ARG A 359 24.42 -21.61 22.56
N LYS A 360 25.68 -21.89 22.87
CA LYS A 360 26.51 -21.03 23.74
C LYS A 360 26.64 -19.60 23.21
N SER A 361 26.81 -19.42 21.90
CA SER A 361 26.90 -18.10 21.27
C SER A 361 25.56 -17.35 21.31
N LEU A 362 24.44 -18.08 21.16
CA LEU A 362 23.10 -17.52 21.27
C LEU A 362 22.79 -17.04 22.69
N GLU A 363 23.12 -17.85 23.70
CA GLU A 363 22.91 -17.52 25.12
C GLU A 363 23.68 -16.25 25.51
N GLU A 364 24.96 -16.15 25.12
CA GLU A 364 25.78 -14.95 25.37
C GLU A 364 25.17 -13.70 24.72
N LYS A 365 24.71 -13.81 23.47
CA LYS A 365 24.08 -12.69 22.75
C LYS A 365 22.71 -12.34 23.34
N LEU A 366 21.91 -13.32 23.74
CA LEU A 366 20.62 -13.09 24.40
C LEU A 366 20.77 -12.26 25.68
N GLU A 367 21.77 -12.55 26.51
CA GLU A 367 22.05 -11.75 27.71
C GLU A 367 22.39 -10.29 27.35
N ILE A 368 23.31 -10.09 26.42
CA ILE A 368 23.76 -8.76 26.00
C ILE A 368 22.59 -7.93 25.44
N TYR A 369 21.83 -8.50 24.50
CA TYR A 369 20.74 -7.78 23.83
C TYR A 369 19.54 -7.56 24.75
N SER A 370 19.22 -8.50 25.64
CA SER A 370 18.12 -8.34 26.60
C SER A 370 18.42 -7.25 27.62
N LYS A 371 19.65 -7.22 28.16
CA LYS A 371 20.08 -6.16 29.06
C LYS A 371 20.03 -4.80 28.38
N ASN A 372 20.59 -4.69 27.18
CA ASN A 372 20.57 -3.44 26.42
C ASN A 372 19.14 -2.95 26.13
N ALA A 373 18.22 -3.87 25.78
CA ALA A 373 16.82 -3.53 25.52
C ALA A 373 16.10 -3.04 26.78
N TYR A 374 16.34 -3.69 27.93
CA TYR A 374 15.79 -3.25 29.20
C TYR A 374 16.33 -1.88 29.62
N ASP A 375 17.65 -1.69 29.56
CA ASP A 375 18.32 -0.44 29.92
C ASP A 375 17.86 0.74 29.03
N SER A 376 17.51 0.48 27.77
CA SER A 376 16.95 1.48 26.86
C SER A 376 15.42 1.65 26.96
N GLY A 377 14.73 0.81 27.73
CA GLY A 377 13.26 0.79 27.82
C GLY A 377 12.57 0.34 26.53
N ASP A 378 13.24 -0.45 25.69
CA ASP A 378 12.73 -0.94 24.41
C ASP A 378 11.97 -2.27 24.60
N ALA A 379 10.66 -2.15 24.80
CA ALA A 379 9.80 -3.29 25.08
C ALA A 379 9.67 -4.26 23.88
N GLN A 380 9.72 -3.75 22.64
CA GLN A 380 9.60 -4.59 21.44
C GLN A 380 10.85 -5.44 21.26
N LYS A 381 12.03 -4.83 21.40
CA LYS A 381 13.30 -5.55 21.34
C LYS A 381 13.40 -6.61 22.43
N LEU A 382 12.96 -6.28 23.65
CA LEU A 382 12.95 -7.24 24.75
C LEU A 382 11.99 -8.42 24.47
N ALA A 383 10.80 -8.15 23.92
CA ALA A 383 9.85 -9.19 23.53
C ALA A 383 10.43 -10.15 22.48
N GLY A 384 11.16 -9.63 21.49
CA GLY A 384 11.85 -10.45 20.48
C GLY A 384 12.92 -11.35 21.09
N MET A 385 13.72 -10.84 22.03
CA MET A 385 14.71 -11.66 22.75
C MET A 385 14.04 -12.78 23.58
N MET A 386 12.96 -12.43 24.29
CA MET A 386 12.20 -13.41 25.06
C MET A 386 11.56 -14.49 24.19
N TYR A 387 11.09 -14.12 22.99
CA TYR A 387 10.57 -15.06 22.01
C TYR A 387 11.64 -16.07 21.59
N LEU A 388 12.84 -15.60 21.21
CA LEU A 388 13.94 -16.49 20.86
C LEU A 388 14.34 -17.38 22.03
N ALA A 389 14.47 -16.83 23.24
CA ALA A 389 14.86 -17.57 24.43
C ALA A 389 13.88 -18.71 24.72
N LYS A 390 12.57 -18.47 24.56
CA LYS A 390 11.55 -19.50 24.67
C LYS A 390 11.68 -20.58 23.59
N GLU A 391 11.91 -20.19 22.33
CA GLU A 391 12.09 -21.13 21.21
C GLU A 391 13.30 -22.05 21.37
N ILE A 392 14.34 -21.63 22.10
CA ILE A 392 15.53 -22.45 22.37
C ILE A 392 15.52 -23.09 23.78
N GLU A 393 14.41 -22.97 24.51
CA GLU A 393 14.26 -23.43 25.89
C GLU A 393 15.40 -22.92 26.78
N TYR A 394 15.62 -21.60 26.76
CA TYR A 394 16.59 -20.89 27.58
C TYR A 394 15.87 -19.87 28.48
N GLU A 395 16.16 -19.94 29.78
CA GLU A 395 15.77 -18.90 30.72
C GLU A 395 16.91 -17.89 30.78
N ILE A 396 16.66 -16.62 30.45
CA ILE A 396 17.65 -15.54 30.46
C ILE A 396 17.94 -15.14 31.92
N PRO A 397 19.11 -15.48 32.52
CA PRO A 397 19.51 -15.05 33.86
C PRO A 397 19.18 -13.61 34.23
N PHE A 398 19.44 -12.64 33.35
CA PHE A 398 19.13 -11.23 33.63
C PHE A 398 17.62 -11.01 33.91
N ILE A 399 16.75 -11.61 33.12
CA ILE A 399 15.29 -11.50 33.30
C ILE A 399 14.84 -12.23 34.56
N LYS A 400 15.48 -13.35 34.89
CA LYS A 400 15.22 -14.08 36.13
C LYS A 400 15.55 -13.25 37.37
N LEU A 401 16.65 -12.50 37.34
CA LEU A 401 17.03 -11.58 38.42
C LEU A 401 15.99 -10.47 38.59
N LEU A 402 15.54 -9.86 37.50
CA LEU A 402 14.48 -8.83 37.54
C LEU A 402 13.19 -9.38 38.17
N LYS A 403 12.76 -10.58 37.78
CA LYS A 403 11.57 -11.24 38.37
C LYS A 403 11.76 -11.63 39.84
N GLY A 404 13.00 -11.86 40.28
CA GLY A 404 13.34 -12.22 41.66
C GLY A 404 13.52 -11.01 42.60
N GLU A 405 13.88 -9.85 42.05
CA GLU A 405 14.01 -8.59 42.80
C GLU A 405 12.66 -7.84 42.94
N GLU A 406 11.67 -8.11 42.08
CA GLU A 406 10.27 -7.65 42.24
C GLU A 406 9.54 -8.41 43.36
N THR A 407 9.94 -8.18 44.62
CA THR A 407 9.10 -8.41 45.81
C THR A 407 8.51 -7.09 46.33
N ASP A 408 8.02 -6.26 45.40
CA ASP A 408 7.10 -5.15 45.67
C ASP A 408 6.10 -5.08 44.49
N PRO A 409 4.77 -5.08 44.71
CA PRO A 409 3.77 -5.43 43.71
C PRO A 409 3.41 -4.24 42.80
N ALA A 410 4.42 -3.67 42.15
CA ALA A 410 4.28 -2.65 41.10
C ALA A 410 4.61 -3.20 39.70
N GLY A 411 4.18 -4.45 39.45
CA GLY A 411 3.63 -4.96 38.19
C GLY A 411 4.36 -4.70 36.87
N PHE A 412 5.40 -5.48 36.56
CA PHE A 412 5.71 -5.87 35.19
C PHE A 412 5.07 -7.24 34.88
N GLU A 413 3.73 -7.27 34.74
CA GLU A 413 3.04 -8.48 34.25
C GLU A 413 3.22 -8.60 32.73
N ILE A 414 4.19 -9.43 32.33
CA ILE A 414 4.29 -9.90 30.94
C ILE A 414 3.13 -10.88 30.73
N ASN A 415 2.09 -10.42 30.04
CA ASN A 415 1.00 -11.29 29.63
C ASN A 415 1.51 -12.28 28.57
N GLU A 416 1.87 -13.49 29.00
CA GLU A 416 2.38 -14.57 28.13
C GLU A 416 1.40 -14.95 27.01
N ALA A 417 0.09 -14.71 27.19
CA ALA A 417 -0.92 -14.90 26.15
C ALA A 417 -0.97 -13.74 25.13
N ALA A 418 -0.43 -12.57 25.46
CA ALA A 418 -0.30 -11.42 24.56
C ALA A 418 0.95 -11.50 23.67
N LEU A 419 2.01 -12.21 24.10
CA LEU A 419 3.16 -12.54 23.24
C LEU A 419 2.80 -13.49 22.09
N TYR A 420 1.75 -14.30 22.28
CA TYR A 420 1.23 -15.23 21.28
C TYR A 420 -0.17 -14.81 20.83
N GLY A 421 -0.26 -13.65 20.16
CA GLY A 421 -1.34 -13.35 19.21
C GLY A 421 -2.79 -13.55 19.66
N SER A 422 -3.15 -13.26 20.91
CA SER A 422 -4.55 -13.22 21.32
C SER A 422 -5.15 -11.81 21.20
N GLU A 423 -5.80 -11.55 20.06
CA GLU A 423 -6.90 -10.59 19.72
C GLU A 423 -7.02 -9.19 20.40
N GLN A 424 -6.06 -8.72 21.19
CA GLN A 424 -6.04 -7.39 21.79
C GLN A 424 -4.64 -6.78 21.63
N ALA A 425 -4.59 -5.61 21.00
CA ALA A 425 -3.39 -4.82 20.81
C ALA A 425 -2.65 -4.64 22.15
N GLN A 426 -1.33 -4.81 22.10
CA GLN A 426 -0.42 -4.53 23.21
C GLN A 426 -0.68 -3.11 23.74
N GLN A 427 -1.21 -2.98 24.96
CA GLN A 427 -1.18 -1.74 25.71
C GLN A 427 -0.12 -1.87 26.80
N PHE A 428 1.03 -1.24 26.58
CA PHE A 428 2.01 -1.00 27.63
C PHE A 428 1.62 0.29 28.36
N VAL A 429 1.20 0.18 29.63
CA VAL A 429 0.98 1.34 30.49
C VAL A 429 2.22 1.51 31.38
N MET A 430 3.11 2.43 31.02
CA MET A 430 4.11 2.91 31.96
C MET A 430 3.42 3.82 32.98
N THR A 431 3.25 3.35 34.21
CA THR A 431 2.97 4.24 35.33
C THR A 431 4.30 4.78 35.85
N LYS A 432 4.45 6.11 35.86
CA LYS A 432 5.59 6.75 36.53
C LYS A 432 5.48 6.48 38.04
N PRO A 433 6.57 6.10 38.72
CA PRO A 433 6.57 6.09 40.17
C PRO A 433 6.34 7.51 40.69
N GLY A 434 5.48 7.62 41.70
CA GLY A 434 5.01 8.88 42.28
C GLY A 434 6.14 9.76 42.79
N ALA A 435 5.92 11.08 42.66
CA ALA A 435 6.60 12.12 43.41
C ALA A 435 5.93 12.32 44.77
#